data_AF-F7KHQ9-F1
#
_entry.id   AF-F7KHQ9-F1
#
_cell.length_a   1.000
_cell.length_b   1.000
_cell.length_c   1.000
_cell.angle_alpha   90.00
_cell.angle_beta   90.00
_cell.angle_gamma   90.00
#
_symmetry.space_group_name_H-M   'P 1'
#
loop_
_entity.id
_entity.type
_entity.pdbx_description
1 polymer ?
#
loop_
_entity_poly.entity_id
_entity_poly.type
_entity_poly.pdbx_seq_one_letter_code
_entity_poly.pdbx_strand_id
1 'polypeptide(L)'
;MKQENKNKGFTLVEMIVVIVIIGILLAILVPGLFKYIKKAKDQQALIECRAVVTAAQTIALESYGKNTFEPEFFLNNNRAQILSAADVDGEINIIRFEDPVNKALVTYLSYTTKGNINVIYDISSASVYSILDDDIGKGRIEQITKLYKDASSSTSTSKWEDAKKAFYGNEKYSGLTAAELALLENNCKIPSADASKYKWKPCKYVDSSGNVQFLLSATLSSGTQSTPLVYYNGSYYYWHGYQKPQTTSVTDKTAESAVAQLQSSTYTSKTINNSVIDEWVLIIQ
;
A
#
# COMPACT_ATOMS: atom_id res chain seq x y z
N MET A 1 -36.06 66.35 -30.73
CA MET A 1 -34.95 65.70 -31.49
C MET A 1 -34.70 64.34 -30.87
N LYS A 2 -34.76 63.26 -31.67
CA LYS A 2 -34.65 61.84 -31.24
C LYS A 2 -33.20 61.55 -30.79
N GLN A 3 -33.01 60.96 -29.61
CA GLN A 3 -31.72 60.40 -29.20
C GLN A 3 -31.48 59.07 -29.94
N GLU A 4 -30.47 59.03 -30.79
CA GLU A 4 -29.99 57.78 -31.40
C GLU A 4 -29.10 57.04 -30.41
N ASN A 5 -29.60 55.94 -29.84
CA ASN A 5 -28.81 55.02 -29.05
C ASN A 5 -27.85 54.26 -29.97
N LYS A 6 -26.61 54.74 -30.07
CA LYS A 6 -25.49 54.03 -30.72
C LYS A 6 -25.09 52.82 -29.87
N ASN A 7 -25.88 51.76 -29.95
CA ASN A 7 -25.51 50.45 -29.41
C ASN A 7 -24.36 49.89 -30.25
N LYS A 8 -23.12 50.18 -29.84
CA LYS A 8 -21.92 49.51 -30.38
C LYS A 8 -21.95 48.06 -29.92
N GLY A 9 -22.50 47.18 -30.75
CA GLY A 9 -22.46 45.73 -30.52
C GLY A 9 -21.02 45.24 -30.58
N PHE A 10 -20.68 44.33 -29.66
CA PHE A 10 -19.40 43.62 -29.63
C PHE A 10 -19.23 42.81 -30.92
N THR A 11 -18.07 42.86 -31.56
CA THR A 11 -17.83 42.09 -32.79
C THR A 11 -17.50 40.63 -32.45
N LEU A 12 -17.90 39.70 -33.33
CA LEU A 12 -17.57 38.28 -33.16
C LEU A 12 -16.05 38.05 -33.12
N VAL A 13 -15.29 38.87 -33.83
CA VAL A 13 -13.82 38.81 -33.88
C VAL A 13 -13.21 39.11 -32.51
N GLU A 14 -13.71 40.15 -31.81
CA GLU A 14 -13.23 40.49 -30.47
C GLU A 14 -13.46 39.36 -29.47
N MET A 15 -14.57 38.62 -29.59
CA MET A 15 -14.84 37.46 -28.73
C MET A 15 -13.91 36.27 -29.02
N ILE A 16 -13.58 36.01 -30.29
CA ILE A 16 -12.67 34.92 -30.66
C ILE A 16 -11.26 35.19 -30.12
N VAL A 17 -10.76 36.42 -30.26
CA VAL A 17 -9.43 36.79 -29.75
C VAL A 17 -9.34 36.59 -28.23
N VAL A 18 -10.39 36.98 -27.49
CA VAL A 18 -10.44 36.80 -26.03
C VAL A 18 -10.42 35.32 -25.64
N ILE A 19 -11.21 34.47 -26.31
CA ILE A 19 -11.23 33.03 -26.04
C ILE A 19 -9.88 32.39 -26.34
N VAL A 20 -9.20 32.80 -27.41
CA VAL A 20 -7.86 32.31 -27.78
C VAL A 20 -6.84 32.66 -26.71
N ILE A 21 -6.83 33.91 -26.21
CA ILE A 21 -5.90 34.33 -25.16
C ILE A 21 -6.19 33.58 -23.84
N ILE A 22 -7.45 33.44 -23.44
CA ILE A 22 -7.84 32.65 -22.26
C ILE A 22 -7.40 31.19 -22.42
N GLY A 23 -7.55 30.60 -23.60
CA GLY A 23 -7.12 29.23 -23.89
C GLY A 23 -5.62 29.02 -23.72
N ILE A 24 -4.79 29.95 -24.20
CA ILE A 24 -3.33 29.89 -24.05
C ILE A 24 -2.92 30.00 -22.57
N LEU A 25 -3.54 30.91 -21.82
CA LEU A 25 -3.24 31.09 -20.39
C LEU A 25 -3.62 29.85 -19.56
N LEU A 26 -4.79 29.26 -19.83
CA LEU A 26 -5.24 28.03 -19.15
C LEU A 26 -4.32 26.85 -19.44
N ALA A 27 -3.83 26.71 -20.68
CA ALA A 27 -2.95 25.61 -21.08
C ALA A 27 -1.64 25.57 -20.27
N ILE A 28 -1.08 26.73 -19.91
CA ILE A 28 0.16 26.83 -19.14
C ILE A 28 -0.09 26.68 -17.63
N LEU A 29 -1.22 27.21 -17.13
CA LEU A 29 -1.50 27.30 -15.70
C LEU A 29 -2.00 25.98 -15.08
N VAL A 30 -2.82 25.22 -15.80
CA VAL A 30 -3.49 24.01 -15.29
C VAL A 30 -2.50 22.92 -14.84
N PRO A 31 -1.43 22.57 -15.58
CA PRO A 31 -0.49 21.52 -15.15
C PRO A 31 0.24 21.85 -13.84
N GLY A 32 0.62 23.12 -13.64
CA GLY A 32 1.31 23.56 -12.43
C GLY A 32 0.41 23.48 -11.19
N LEU A 33 -0.87 23.83 -11.34
CA LEU A 33 -1.85 23.83 -10.25
C LEU A 33 -2.08 22.42 -9.67
N PHE A 34 -2.14 21.39 -10.50
CA PHE A 34 -2.34 20.01 -10.05
C PHE A 34 -1.24 19.52 -9.09
N LYS A 35 0.02 19.91 -9.33
CA LYS A 35 1.14 19.54 -8.44
C LYS A 35 1.01 20.16 -7.05
N TYR A 36 0.59 21.42 -6.98
CA TYR A 36 0.36 22.10 -5.70
C TYR A 36 -0.84 21.53 -4.95
N ILE A 37 -1.91 21.20 -5.66
CA ILE A 37 -3.09 20.53 -5.08
C ILE A 37 -2.69 19.17 -4.50
N LYS A 38 -1.92 18.35 -5.24
CA LYS A 38 -1.43 17.06 -4.72
C LYS A 38 -0.61 17.26 -3.45
N LYS A 39 0.38 18.16 -3.47
CA LYS A 39 1.21 18.44 -2.30
C LYS A 39 0.39 18.92 -1.09
N ALA A 40 -0.62 19.75 -1.31
CA ALA A 40 -1.51 20.22 -0.24
C ALA A 40 -2.33 19.06 0.34
N LYS A 41 -2.88 18.18 -0.51
CA LYS A 41 -3.60 16.97 -0.07
C LYS A 41 -2.70 16.00 0.69
N ASP A 42 -1.47 15.80 0.22
CA ASP A 42 -0.45 14.96 0.86
C ASP A 42 -0.11 15.50 2.26
N GLN A 43 0.08 16.81 2.38
CA GLN A 43 0.32 17.47 3.67
C GLN A 43 -0.89 17.36 4.60
N GLN A 44 -2.10 17.55 4.07
CA GLN A 44 -3.34 17.40 4.83
C GLN A 44 -3.47 15.98 5.38
N ALA A 45 -3.21 14.95 4.56
CA ALA A 45 -3.25 13.55 4.98
C ALA A 45 -2.28 13.24 6.13
N LEU A 46 -1.08 13.81 6.08
CA LEU A 46 -0.09 13.67 7.16
C LEU A 46 -0.58 14.30 8.48
N ILE A 47 -1.25 15.46 8.39
CA ILE A 47 -1.81 16.14 9.57
C ILE A 47 -2.94 15.32 10.18
N GLU A 48 -3.85 14.80 9.36
CA GLU A 48 -4.94 13.94 9.82
C GLU A 48 -4.40 12.68 10.51
N CYS A 49 -3.44 11.99 9.90
CA CYS A 49 -2.84 10.80 10.49
C CYS A 49 -2.15 11.10 11.84
N ARG A 50 -1.47 12.26 11.96
CA ARG A 50 -0.89 12.69 13.25
C ARG A 50 -1.94 12.91 14.32
N ALA A 51 -3.06 13.55 13.97
CA ALA A 51 -4.18 13.76 14.89
C ALA A 51 -4.75 12.41 15.35
N VAL A 52 -4.94 11.47 14.42
CA VAL A 52 -5.41 10.10 14.70
C VAL A 52 -4.45 9.34 15.61
N VAL A 53 -3.14 9.37 15.34
CA VAL A 53 -2.14 8.71 16.21
C VAL A 53 -2.16 9.31 17.61
N THR A 54 -2.27 10.63 17.73
CA THR A 54 -2.33 11.32 19.02
C THR A 54 -3.59 10.92 19.79
N ALA A 55 -4.75 10.94 19.15
CA ALA A 55 -6.03 10.52 19.74
C ALA A 55 -5.99 9.05 20.18
N ALA A 56 -5.48 8.16 19.31
CA ALA A 56 -5.34 6.75 19.62
C ALA A 56 -4.40 6.52 20.81
N GLN A 57 -3.27 7.23 20.86
CA GLN A 57 -2.32 7.17 21.97
C GLN A 57 -2.95 7.63 23.28
N THR A 58 -3.72 8.72 23.28
CA THR A 58 -4.41 9.24 24.47
C THR A 58 -5.42 8.23 25.00
N ILE A 59 -6.26 7.67 24.13
CA ILE A 59 -7.30 6.70 24.51
C ILE A 59 -6.67 5.39 25.00
N ALA A 60 -5.59 4.94 24.37
CA ALA A 60 -4.83 3.78 24.80
C ALA A 60 -4.25 3.97 26.20
N LEU A 61 -3.63 5.12 26.48
CA LEU A 61 -3.11 5.46 27.81
C LEU A 61 -4.22 5.56 28.86
N GLU A 62 -5.38 6.12 28.50
CA GLU A 62 -6.52 6.19 29.41
C GLU A 62 -7.04 4.79 29.78
N SER A 63 -7.21 3.91 28.78
CA SER A 63 -7.61 2.51 29.02
C SER A 63 -6.56 1.76 29.83
N TYR A 64 -5.28 2.04 29.61
CA TYR A 64 -4.19 1.43 30.35
C TYR A 64 -4.20 1.86 31.82
N GLY A 65 -4.37 3.16 32.10
CA GLY A 65 -4.52 3.68 33.45
C GLY A 65 -5.75 3.14 34.19
N LYS A 66 -6.79 2.73 33.46
CA LYS A 66 -8.00 2.08 34.01
C LYS A 66 -7.90 0.55 34.12
N ASN A 67 -6.78 -0.06 33.72
CA ASN A 67 -6.62 -1.52 33.62
C ASN A 67 -7.65 -2.21 32.72
N THR A 68 -8.13 -1.53 31.68
CA THR A 68 -9.08 -2.07 30.69
C THR A 68 -8.48 -2.09 29.28
N PHE A 69 -7.15 -2.01 29.17
CA PHE A 69 -6.46 -1.95 27.89
C PHE A 69 -6.25 -3.36 27.32
N GLU A 70 -6.98 -3.62 26.23
CA GLU A 70 -6.94 -4.88 25.49
C GLU A 70 -6.43 -4.61 24.06
N PRO A 71 -5.13 -4.76 23.77
CA PRO A 71 -4.54 -4.34 22.49
C PRO A 71 -5.17 -5.03 21.27
N GLU A 72 -5.61 -6.29 21.41
CA GLU A 72 -6.25 -7.06 20.33
C GLU A 72 -7.62 -6.50 19.92
N PHE A 73 -8.37 -5.92 20.88
CA PHE A 73 -9.72 -5.39 20.65
C PHE A 73 -9.77 -3.86 20.61
N PHE A 74 -8.66 -3.20 20.90
CA PHE A 74 -8.59 -1.75 21.06
C PHE A 74 -9.19 -0.99 19.88
N LEU A 75 -8.80 -1.34 18.64
CA LEU A 75 -9.27 -0.63 17.46
C LEU A 75 -10.77 -0.80 17.27
N ASN A 76 -11.28 -2.02 17.39
CA ASN A 76 -12.71 -2.29 17.19
C ASN A 76 -13.57 -1.54 18.20
N ASN A 77 -13.12 -1.45 19.45
CA ASN A 77 -13.87 -0.81 20.52
C ASN A 77 -13.79 0.73 20.46
N ASN A 78 -12.68 1.28 19.94
CA ASN A 78 -12.40 2.71 20.05
C ASN A 78 -12.34 3.45 18.71
N ARG A 79 -12.46 2.78 17.54
CA ARG A 79 -12.30 3.41 16.21
C ARG A 79 -13.12 4.68 16.05
N ALA A 80 -14.42 4.62 16.35
CA ALA A 80 -15.30 5.78 16.21
C ALA A 80 -14.92 6.93 17.16
N GLN A 81 -14.50 6.61 18.38
CA GLN A 81 -14.05 7.59 19.36
C GLN A 81 -12.73 8.25 18.94
N ILE A 82 -11.78 7.47 18.40
CA ILE A 82 -10.49 7.98 17.91
C ILE A 82 -10.71 8.95 16.74
N LEU A 83 -11.52 8.55 15.75
CA LEU A 83 -11.83 9.38 14.58
C LEU A 83 -12.55 10.68 14.98
N SER A 84 -13.51 10.59 15.90
CA SER A 84 -14.22 11.75 16.45
C SER A 84 -13.29 12.68 17.23
N ALA A 85 -12.41 12.13 18.08
CA ALA A 85 -11.45 12.92 18.85
C ALA A 85 -10.37 13.59 17.97
N ALA A 86 -10.05 12.99 16.84
CA ALA A 86 -9.13 13.56 15.86
C ALA A 86 -9.80 14.55 14.89
N ASP A 87 -11.14 14.68 14.91
CA ASP A 87 -11.94 15.49 13.98
C ASP A 87 -11.66 15.17 12.51
N VAL A 88 -11.70 13.88 12.15
CA VAL A 88 -11.43 13.40 10.79
C VAL A 88 -12.50 12.44 10.28
N ASP A 89 -12.67 12.37 8.96
CA ASP A 89 -13.69 11.54 8.28
C ASP A 89 -13.12 10.34 7.49
N GLY A 90 -11.85 10.02 7.71
CA GLY A 90 -11.17 8.85 7.15
C GLY A 90 -11.34 7.55 7.94
N GLU A 91 -10.51 6.55 7.64
CA GLU A 91 -10.58 5.20 8.21
C GLU A 91 -9.24 4.75 8.81
N ILE A 92 -9.30 4.05 9.95
CA ILE A 92 -8.15 3.41 10.58
C ILE A 92 -8.17 1.92 10.27
N ASN A 93 -7.18 1.48 9.49
CA ASN A 93 -7.09 0.09 9.01
C ASN A 93 -6.43 -0.82 10.05
N ILE A 94 -5.31 -0.37 10.62
CA ILE A 94 -4.47 -1.15 11.51
C ILE A 94 -3.89 -0.24 12.58
N ILE A 95 -3.79 -0.73 13.80
CA ILE A 95 -3.00 -0.14 14.89
C ILE A 95 -2.22 -1.26 15.59
N ARG A 96 -0.98 -0.99 16.00
CA ARG A 96 -0.17 -1.88 16.82
C ARG A 96 0.43 -1.13 17.99
N PHE A 97 0.70 -1.86 19.06
CA PHE A 97 1.26 -1.35 20.28
C PHE A 97 2.61 -2.00 20.59
N GLU A 98 3.40 -1.38 21.47
CA GLU A 98 4.64 -1.97 21.97
C GLU A 98 4.34 -3.13 22.92
N ASP A 99 5.04 -4.25 22.73
CA ASP A 99 4.99 -5.43 23.60
C ASP A 99 6.42 -5.79 24.02
N PRO A 100 6.74 -6.08 25.30
CA PRO A 100 5.92 -6.03 26.52
C PRO A 100 6.11 -4.79 27.40
N VAL A 101 6.98 -3.85 26.99
CA VAL A 101 7.50 -2.79 27.87
C VAL A 101 6.51 -1.65 28.09
N ASN A 102 5.92 -1.09 27.03
CA ASN A 102 4.86 -0.07 27.13
C ASN A 102 3.61 -0.52 26.37
N LYS A 103 2.81 -1.40 27.00
CA LYS A 103 1.64 -2.04 26.36
C LYS A 103 0.70 -1.08 25.61
N ALA A 104 0.63 0.19 26.00
CA ALA A 104 -0.24 1.20 25.39
C ALA A 104 0.47 2.21 24.46
N LEU A 105 1.76 2.06 24.19
CA LEU A 105 2.48 2.89 23.21
C LEU A 105 2.11 2.45 21.80
N VAL A 106 1.53 3.34 20.99
CA VAL A 106 1.27 3.09 19.56
C VAL A 106 2.61 3.05 18.82
N THR A 107 2.91 1.90 18.21
CA THR A 107 4.15 1.69 17.44
C THR A 107 3.90 1.74 15.94
N TYR A 108 2.68 1.38 15.51
CA TYR A 108 2.30 1.37 14.11
C TYR A 108 0.83 1.78 13.95
N LEU A 109 0.51 2.60 12.95
CA LEU A 109 -0.86 2.94 12.58
C LEU A 109 -0.98 3.13 11.07
N SER A 110 -2.03 2.57 10.48
CA SER A 110 -2.40 2.77 9.06
C SER A 110 -3.70 3.54 8.97
N TYR A 111 -3.66 4.72 8.35
CA TYR A 111 -4.80 5.62 8.18
C TYR A 111 -5.05 5.90 6.70
N THR A 112 -6.31 5.89 6.29
CA THR A 112 -6.77 6.25 4.95
C THR A 112 -7.63 7.49 5.04
N THR A 113 -7.22 8.58 4.39
CA THR A 113 -8.07 9.77 4.27
C THR A 113 -9.28 9.49 3.38
N LYS A 114 -10.32 10.31 3.46
CA LYS A 114 -11.44 10.29 2.49
C LYS A 114 -11.02 10.50 1.04
N GLY A 115 -9.87 11.16 0.84
CA GLY A 115 -9.25 11.34 -0.48
C GLY A 115 -8.51 10.09 -0.99
N ASN A 116 -8.64 8.95 -0.29
CA ASN A 116 -7.93 7.68 -0.56
C ASN A 116 -6.40 7.81 -0.49
N ILE A 117 -5.90 8.71 0.36
CA ILE A 117 -4.45 8.82 0.62
C ILE A 117 -4.15 7.97 1.85
N ASN A 118 -3.26 6.99 1.67
CA ASN A 118 -2.85 6.11 2.76
C ASN A 118 -1.59 6.65 3.43
N VAL A 119 -1.63 6.77 4.75
CA VAL A 119 -0.53 7.26 5.57
C VAL A 119 -0.19 6.22 6.62
N ILE A 120 1.08 5.85 6.70
CA ILE A 120 1.59 5.00 7.78
C ILE A 120 2.32 5.86 8.80
N TYR A 121 2.01 5.59 10.05
CA TYR A 121 2.85 5.90 11.19
C TYR A 121 3.58 4.63 11.62
N ASP A 122 4.90 4.69 11.73
CA ASP A 122 5.75 3.61 12.25
C ASP A 122 6.91 4.22 13.03
N ILE A 123 6.91 4.06 14.35
CA ILE A 123 7.93 4.64 15.23
C ILE A 123 9.32 4.04 15.00
N SER A 124 9.41 2.84 14.43
CA SER A 124 10.67 2.14 14.16
C SER A 124 11.28 2.50 12.81
N SER A 125 10.52 3.20 11.96
CA SER A 125 10.96 3.65 10.64
C SER A 125 11.83 4.90 10.70
N ALA A 126 12.79 5.02 9.78
CA ALA A 126 13.60 6.23 9.61
C ALA A 126 12.74 7.47 9.27
N SER A 127 11.61 7.27 8.59
CA SER A 127 10.58 8.28 8.39
C SER A 127 9.30 7.84 9.10
N VAL A 128 9.10 8.39 10.30
CA VAL A 128 8.02 8.00 11.21
C VAL A 128 6.64 8.13 10.57
N TYR A 129 6.43 9.13 9.72
CA TYR A 129 5.24 9.24 8.89
C TYR A 129 5.63 9.10 7.43
N SER A 130 4.99 8.17 6.73
CA SER A 130 5.16 7.98 5.30
C SER A 130 3.80 8.01 4.62
N ILE A 131 3.67 8.91 3.63
CA ILE A 131 2.60 8.79 2.65
C ILE A 131 3.00 7.63 1.77
N LEU A 132 2.06 6.70 1.63
CA LEU A 132 2.18 5.63 0.67
C LEU A 132 1.77 6.21 -0.64
N ASP A 133 2.73 6.90 -1.25
CA ASP A 133 2.57 7.53 -2.55
C ASP A 133 2.69 6.44 -3.60
N ASP A 134 1.71 5.52 -3.59
CA ASP A 134 1.61 4.52 -4.62
C ASP A 134 0.18 3.98 -4.67
N ASP A 135 -0.54 4.42 -5.70
CA ASP A 135 -1.79 3.88 -6.22
C ASP A 135 -1.60 2.42 -6.73
N ILE A 136 -0.51 1.75 -6.36
CA ILE A 136 -0.08 0.45 -6.86
C ILE A 136 0.43 -0.46 -5.73
N GLY A 137 1.28 -0.01 -4.81
CA GLY A 137 1.91 -0.90 -3.81
C GLY A 137 0.99 -1.48 -2.72
N LYS A 138 -0.03 -0.75 -2.26
CA LYS A 138 -0.87 -1.17 -1.11
C LYS A 138 -2.27 -1.63 -1.46
N GLY A 139 -2.76 -1.22 -2.63
CA GLY A 139 -4.02 -1.73 -3.15
C GLY A 139 -3.93 -3.18 -3.63
N ARG A 140 -2.76 -3.82 -3.79
CA ARG A 140 -2.70 -5.17 -4.41
C ARG A 140 -3.40 -6.26 -3.58
N ILE A 141 -3.16 -6.30 -2.27
CA ILE A 141 -3.80 -7.29 -1.37
C ILE A 141 -5.31 -7.01 -1.24
N GLU A 142 -5.69 -5.73 -1.11
CA GLU A 142 -7.09 -5.32 -1.07
C GLU A 142 -7.81 -5.59 -2.39
N GLN A 143 -7.14 -5.32 -3.51
CA GLN A 143 -7.65 -5.51 -4.86
C GLN A 143 -7.85 -7.00 -5.16
N ILE A 144 -6.89 -7.88 -4.82
CA ILE A 144 -7.11 -9.31 -5.00
C ILE A 144 -8.22 -9.82 -4.08
N THR A 145 -8.32 -9.29 -2.85
CA THR A 145 -9.42 -9.59 -1.93
C THR A 145 -10.78 -9.18 -2.52
N LYS A 146 -10.85 -7.99 -3.12
CA LYS A 146 -12.05 -7.48 -3.79
C LYS A 146 -12.39 -8.33 -5.01
N LEU A 147 -11.43 -8.58 -5.91
CA LEU A 147 -11.63 -9.41 -7.10
C LEU A 147 -12.13 -10.81 -6.73
N TYR A 148 -11.61 -11.38 -5.64
CA TYR A 148 -12.06 -12.69 -5.15
C TYR A 148 -13.50 -12.65 -4.59
N LYS A 149 -13.87 -11.59 -3.87
CA LYS A 149 -15.23 -11.40 -3.33
C LYS A 149 -16.25 -11.12 -4.44
N ASP A 150 -15.89 -10.29 -5.40
CA ASP A 150 -16.75 -9.84 -6.51
C ASP A 150 -16.87 -10.88 -7.62
N ALA A 151 -16.04 -11.93 -7.62
CA ALA A 151 -16.11 -13.00 -8.60
C ALA A 151 -17.48 -13.71 -8.56
N SER A 152 -18.16 -13.68 -9.70
CA SER A 152 -19.52 -14.21 -9.88
C SER A 152 -19.59 -15.72 -10.11
N SER A 153 -18.44 -16.39 -10.23
CA SER A 153 -18.34 -17.82 -10.54
C SER A 153 -18.86 -18.70 -9.42
N SER A 154 -19.33 -19.91 -9.74
CA SER A 154 -20.14 -20.75 -8.84
C SER A 154 -19.36 -21.45 -7.73
N THR A 155 -18.03 -21.56 -7.83
CA THR A 155 -17.19 -22.28 -6.85
C THR A 155 -16.02 -21.43 -6.38
N SER A 156 -15.56 -21.61 -5.14
CA SER A 156 -14.41 -20.88 -4.60
C SER A 156 -13.12 -21.07 -5.41
N THR A 157 -12.96 -22.22 -6.07
CA THR A 157 -11.82 -22.49 -6.97
C THR A 157 -11.92 -21.67 -8.24
N SER A 158 -13.08 -21.63 -8.90
CA SER A 158 -13.27 -20.83 -10.13
C SER A 158 -13.18 -19.34 -9.85
N LYS A 159 -13.81 -18.86 -8.76
CA LYS A 159 -13.68 -17.48 -8.28
C LYS A 159 -12.24 -17.05 -8.09
N TRP A 160 -11.41 -17.95 -7.53
CA TRP A 160 -9.99 -17.68 -7.33
C TRP A 160 -9.22 -17.58 -8.64
N GLU A 161 -9.44 -18.49 -9.60
CA GLU A 161 -8.77 -18.42 -10.90
C GLU A 161 -9.16 -17.16 -11.69
N ASP A 162 -10.43 -16.75 -11.64
CA ASP A 162 -10.89 -15.52 -12.28
C ASP A 162 -10.24 -14.28 -11.66
N ALA A 163 -10.22 -14.19 -10.33
CA ALA A 163 -9.59 -13.10 -9.61
C ALA A 163 -8.08 -13.01 -9.90
N LYS A 164 -7.40 -14.16 -9.91
CA LYS A 164 -5.96 -14.28 -10.22
C LYS A 164 -5.67 -13.81 -11.64
N LYS A 165 -6.49 -14.23 -12.62
CA LYS A 165 -6.36 -13.82 -14.02
C LYS A 165 -6.58 -12.31 -14.18
N ALA A 166 -7.62 -11.77 -13.55
CA ALA A 166 -7.93 -10.34 -13.59
C ALA A 166 -6.81 -9.49 -12.96
N PHE A 167 -6.23 -9.95 -11.85
CA PHE A 167 -5.08 -9.31 -11.22
C PHE A 167 -3.86 -9.35 -12.14
N TYR A 168 -3.51 -10.53 -12.66
CA TYR A 168 -2.29 -10.70 -13.46
C TYR A 168 -2.33 -9.93 -14.79
N GLY A 169 -3.51 -9.86 -15.41
CA GLY A 169 -3.73 -9.08 -16.64
C GLY A 169 -3.72 -7.57 -16.46
N ASN A 170 -3.67 -7.07 -15.22
CA ASN A 170 -3.61 -5.65 -14.92
C ASN A 170 -2.18 -5.24 -14.56
N GLU A 171 -1.47 -4.62 -15.50
CA GLU A 171 -0.07 -4.21 -15.31
C GLU A 171 0.12 -3.23 -14.16
N LYS A 172 -0.92 -2.45 -13.83
CA LYS A 172 -0.91 -1.56 -12.67
C LYS A 172 -0.70 -2.36 -11.38
N TYR A 173 -1.27 -3.56 -11.25
CA TYR A 173 -1.17 -4.37 -10.03
C TYR A 173 -0.12 -5.48 -10.12
N SER A 174 0.06 -6.08 -11.31
CA SER A 174 1.03 -7.16 -11.51
C SER A 174 2.44 -6.67 -11.83
N GLY A 175 2.62 -5.44 -12.31
CA GLY A 175 3.94 -4.86 -12.57
C GLY A 175 4.72 -4.58 -11.28
N LEU A 176 6.05 -4.79 -11.31
CA LEU A 176 6.94 -4.37 -10.24
C LEU A 176 7.29 -2.88 -10.41
N THR A 177 7.31 -2.15 -9.30
CA THR A 177 7.76 -0.75 -9.27
C THR A 177 9.29 -0.65 -9.39
N ALA A 178 9.81 0.54 -9.68
CA ALA A 178 11.25 0.77 -9.73
C ALA A 178 11.95 0.41 -8.40
N ALA A 179 11.30 0.64 -7.27
CA ALA A 179 11.81 0.26 -5.95
C ALA A 179 11.85 -1.27 -5.78
N GLU A 180 10.80 -1.97 -6.19
CA GLU A 180 10.73 -3.44 -6.12
C GLU A 180 11.75 -4.11 -7.05
N LEU A 181 11.97 -3.54 -8.24
CA LEU A 181 13.05 -3.98 -9.13
C LEU A 181 14.42 -3.81 -8.46
N ALA A 182 14.67 -2.69 -7.78
CA ALA A 182 15.90 -2.48 -7.04
C ALA A 182 16.09 -3.49 -5.89
N LEU A 183 15.01 -3.98 -5.27
CA LEU A 183 15.09 -5.07 -4.27
C LEU A 183 15.54 -6.38 -4.92
N LEU A 184 15.01 -6.73 -6.09
CA LEU A 184 15.44 -7.92 -6.84
C LEU A 184 16.92 -7.84 -7.23
N GLU A 185 17.38 -6.66 -7.63
CA GLU A 185 18.76 -6.44 -8.04
C GLU A 185 19.72 -6.53 -6.84
N ASN A 186 19.44 -5.79 -5.78
CA ASN A 186 20.37 -5.63 -4.67
C ASN A 186 20.32 -6.78 -3.66
N ASN A 187 19.12 -7.28 -3.34
CA ASN A 187 18.94 -8.31 -2.31
C ASN A 187 18.92 -9.71 -2.94
N CYS A 188 18.16 -9.89 -4.02
CA CYS A 188 18.05 -11.18 -4.69
C CYS A 188 19.20 -11.44 -5.70
N LYS A 189 20.10 -10.47 -5.92
CA LYS A 189 21.25 -10.57 -6.84
C LYS A 189 20.84 -10.94 -8.27
N ILE A 190 19.69 -10.43 -8.73
CA ILE A 190 19.17 -10.68 -10.07
C ILE A 190 19.66 -9.56 -10.99
N PRO A 191 20.32 -9.86 -12.13
CA PRO A 191 20.71 -8.82 -13.08
C PRO A 191 19.50 -8.01 -13.56
N SER A 192 19.67 -6.69 -13.80
CA SER A 192 18.57 -5.80 -14.22
C SER A 192 17.81 -6.28 -15.46
N ALA A 193 18.53 -6.89 -16.42
CA ALA A 193 17.93 -7.46 -17.64
C ALA A 193 16.95 -8.61 -17.33
N ASP A 194 17.11 -9.30 -16.20
CA ASP A 194 16.24 -10.39 -15.76
C ASP A 194 15.21 -9.91 -14.73
N ALA A 195 15.57 -8.97 -13.86
CA ALA A 195 14.65 -8.39 -12.88
C ALA A 195 13.40 -7.77 -13.54
N SER A 196 13.59 -7.11 -14.69
CA SER A 196 12.48 -6.53 -15.49
C SER A 196 11.47 -7.56 -16.01
N LYS A 197 11.80 -8.85 -16.00
CA LYS A 197 10.91 -9.94 -16.46
C LYS A 197 9.96 -10.43 -15.36
N TYR A 198 10.11 -9.95 -14.13
CA TYR A 198 9.27 -10.37 -13.00
C TYR A 198 7.96 -9.59 -12.93
N LYS A 199 6.92 -10.28 -12.47
CA LYS A 199 5.59 -9.72 -12.16
C LYS A 199 5.07 -10.31 -10.85
N TRP A 200 4.28 -9.53 -10.13
CA TRP A 200 3.54 -9.98 -8.96
C TRP A 200 2.46 -10.97 -9.36
N LYS A 201 2.46 -12.12 -8.69
CA LYS A 201 1.44 -13.15 -8.79
C LYS A 201 0.85 -13.38 -7.39
N PRO A 202 -0.46 -13.22 -7.22
CA PRO A 202 -1.08 -13.44 -5.94
C PRO A 202 -1.15 -14.95 -5.64
N CYS A 203 -0.95 -15.30 -4.38
CA CYS A 203 -1.11 -16.66 -3.87
C CYS A 203 -2.13 -16.65 -2.74
N LYS A 204 -2.99 -17.65 -2.73
CA LYS A 204 -4.03 -17.83 -1.72
C LYS A 204 -3.58 -18.86 -0.68
N TYR A 205 -3.86 -18.60 0.59
CA TYR A 205 -3.75 -19.57 1.66
C TYR A 205 -4.94 -19.44 2.62
N VAL A 206 -5.07 -20.40 3.54
CA VAL A 206 -6.08 -20.37 4.61
C VAL A 206 -5.33 -20.22 5.92
N ASP A 207 -5.72 -19.26 6.75
CA ASP A 207 -5.11 -19.09 8.07
C ASP A 207 -5.63 -20.11 9.09
N SER A 208 -5.03 -20.13 10.28
CA SER A 208 -5.43 -21.02 11.38
C SER A 208 -6.88 -20.82 11.84
N SER A 209 -7.50 -19.70 11.49
CA SER A 209 -8.90 -19.37 11.79
C SER A 209 -9.86 -19.77 10.66
N GLY A 210 -9.36 -20.40 9.58
CA GLY A 210 -10.15 -20.83 8.44
C GLY A 210 -10.47 -19.72 7.44
N ASN A 211 -9.89 -18.52 7.58
CA ASN A 211 -10.13 -17.42 6.66
C ASN A 211 -9.18 -17.48 5.47
N VAL A 212 -9.70 -17.09 4.30
CA VAL A 212 -8.91 -16.97 3.08
C VAL A 212 -8.06 -15.70 3.15
N GLN A 213 -6.75 -15.87 3.00
CA GLN A 213 -5.76 -14.80 3.02
C GLN A 213 -4.91 -14.83 1.74
N PHE A 214 -4.20 -13.73 1.49
CA PHE A 214 -3.40 -13.56 0.28
C PHE A 214 -2.00 -13.03 0.57
N LEU A 215 -1.05 -13.45 -0.27
CA LEU A 215 0.30 -12.89 -0.37
C LEU A 215 0.66 -12.67 -1.84
N LEU A 216 1.71 -11.90 -2.12
CA LEU A 216 2.22 -11.75 -3.48
C LEU A 216 3.59 -12.40 -3.61
N SER A 217 3.75 -13.19 -4.66
CA SER A 217 5.02 -13.79 -5.06
C SER A 217 5.52 -13.12 -6.34
N ALA A 218 6.78 -12.69 -6.37
CA ALA A 218 7.40 -12.25 -7.61
C ALA A 218 7.70 -13.49 -8.45
N THR A 219 7.20 -13.55 -9.68
CA THR A 219 7.41 -14.68 -10.59
C THR A 219 7.81 -14.17 -11.96
N LEU A 220 8.50 -15.01 -12.75
CA LEU A 220 8.78 -14.67 -14.14
C LEU A 220 7.48 -14.51 -14.93
N SER A 221 7.46 -13.58 -15.88
CA SER A 221 6.30 -13.32 -16.76
C SER A 221 5.89 -14.54 -17.59
N SER A 222 6.80 -15.51 -17.76
CA SER A 222 6.53 -16.82 -18.38
C SER A 222 5.65 -17.74 -17.52
N GLY A 223 5.38 -17.37 -16.27
CA GLY A 223 4.69 -18.22 -15.30
C GLY A 223 5.60 -19.25 -14.61
N THR A 224 6.90 -19.25 -14.93
CA THR A 224 7.90 -20.12 -14.27
C THR A 224 8.02 -19.73 -12.80
N GLN A 225 7.89 -20.73 -11.94
CA GLN A 225 7.80 -20.58 -10.49
C GLN A 225 9.20 -20.54 -9.86
N SER A 226 9.84 -19.39 -10.02
CA SER A 226 11.02 -18.97 -9.27
C SER A 226 10.64 -17.73 -8.47
N THR A 227 10.55 -17.86 -7.14
CA THR A 227 10.04 -16.80 -6.26
C THR A 227 11.17 -16.17 -5.44
N PRO A 228 11.95 -15.23 -5.99
CA PRO A 228 13.04 -14.59 -5.26
C PRO A 228 12.56 -13.59 -4.21
N LEU A 229 11.35 -13.07 -4.34
CA LEU A 229 10.78 -11.99 -3.53
C LEU A 229 9.31 -12.26 -3.22
N VAL A 230 8.91 -12.00 -1.98
CA VAL A 230 7.53 -12.10 -1.49
C VAL A 230 7.15 -10.79 -0.81
N TYR A 231 5.92 -10.35 -1.03
CA TYR A 231 5.28 -9.29 -0.26
C TYR A 231 4.17 -9.88 0.61
N TYR A 232 4.29 -9.69 1.92
CA TYR A 232 3.39 -10.22 2.93
C TYR A 232 3.21 -9.23 4.08
N ASN A 233 1.97 -8.97 4.49
CA ASN A 233 1.61 -8.09 5.61
C ASN A 233 2.35 -6.73 5.66
N GLY A 234 2.54 -6.10 4.49
CA GLY A 234 3.19 -4.80 4.38
C GLY A 234 4.72 -4.83 4.33
N SER A 235 5.32 -6.03 4.35
CA SER A 235 6.76 -6.22 4.37
C SER A 235 7.23 -7.02 3.15
N TYR A 236 8.48 -6.77 2.73
CA TYR A 236 9.13 -7.54 1.67
C TYR A 236 10.11 -8.54 2.27
N TYR A 237 10.13 -9.73 1.69
CA TYR A 237 11.03 -10.80 2.07
C TYR A 237 11.71 -11.34 0.82
N TYR A 238 13.02 -11.56 0.89
CA TYR A 238 13.74 -12.22 -0.19
C TYR A 238 14.23 -13.59 0.23
N TRP A 239 14.36 -14.48 -0.76
CA TRP A 239 14.91 -15.81 -0.54
C TRP A 239 16.44 -15.77 -0.57
N HIS A 240 17.07 -16.21 0.52
CA HIS A 240 18.52 -16.31 0.59
C HIS A 240 18.99 -17.74 0.30
N GLY A 241 18.91 -18.16 -0.96
CA GLY A 241 19.34 -19.50 -1.41
C GLY A 241 20.85 -19.59 -1.66
N TYR A 242 21.44 -20.77 -1.43
CA TYR A 242 22.86 -21.01 -1.72
C TYR A 242 23.14 -20.98 -3.23
N GLN A 243 23.88 -19.97 -3.69
CA GLN A 243 24.30 -19.74 -5.09
C GLN A 243 23.17 -19.60 -6.14
N LYS A 244 21.90 -19.88 -5.77
CA LYS A 244 20.73 -19.79 -6.63
C LYS A 244 19.58 -19.14 -5.87
N PRO A 245 19.49 -17.79 -5.85
CA PRO A 245 18.45 -17.06 -5.10
C PRO A 245 17.02 -17.22 -5.66
N GLN A 246 16.85 -18.05 -6.70
CA GLN A 246 15.64 -18.19 -7.53
C GLN A 246 14.96 -19.57 -7.37
N THR A 247 15.43 -20.41 -6.44
CA THR A 247 15.07 -21.84 -6.39
C THR A 247 13.80 -22.14 -5.59
N THR A 248 13.37 -21.22 -4.74
CA THR A 248 12.13 -21.39 -4.00
C THR A 248 10.92 -21.13 -4.90
N SER A 249 9.80 -21.75 -4.56
CA SER A 249 8.54 -21.66 -5.30
C SER A 249 7.38 -21.49 -4.32
N VAL A 250 6.83 -20.28 -4.27
CA VAL A 250 5.63 -19.98 -3.50
C VAL A 250 4.43 -20.04 -4.45
N THR A 251 3.50 -20.94 -4.13
CA THR A 251 2.33 -21.28 -4.93
C THR A 251 1.11 -21.32 -4.02
N ASP A 252 -0.11 -21.40 -4.58
CA ASP A 252 -1.32 -21.60 -3.78
C ASP A 252 -1.25 -22.84 -2.86
N LYS A 253 -0.48 -23.88 -3.24
CA LYS A 253 -0.30 -25.09 -2.44
C LYS A 253 0.73 -24.93 -1.33
N THR A 254 1.71 -24.04 -1.50
CA THR A 254 2.86 -23.87 -0.59
C THR A 254 2.80 -22.56 0.18
N ALA A 255 1.81 -21.69 -0.09
CA ALA A 255 1.68 -20.37 0.49
C ALA A 255 1.55 -20.40 2.02
N GLU A 256 0.79 -21.33 2.59
CA GLU A 256 0.64 -21.47 4.04
C GLU A 256 1.97 -21.79 4.72
N SER A 257 2.70 -22.79 4.20
CA SER A 257 4.03 -23.15 4.72
C SER A 257 5.04 -22.03 4.52
N ALA A 258 4.99 -21.29 3.41
CA ALA A 258 5.83 -20.13 3.18
C ALA A 258 5.53 -19.03 4.21
N VAL A 259 4.26 -18.74 4.49
CA VAL A 259 3.86 -17.76 5.52
C VAL A 259 4.40 -18.13 6.89
N ALA A 260 4.31 -19.40 7.28
CA ALA A 260 4.88 -19.86 8.54
C ALA A 260 6.40 -19.58 8.62
N GLN A 261 7.14 -19.84 7.54
CA GLN A 261 8.58 -19.53 7.47
C GLN A 261 8.87 -18.02 7.50
N LEU A 262 8.08 -17.22 6.80
CA LEU A 262 8.21 -15.75 6.79
C LEU A 262 7.99 -15.16 8.19
N GLN A 263 7.03 -15.70 8.93
CA GLN A 263 6.69 -15.27 10.30
C GLN A 263 7.71 -15.75 11.33
N SER A 264 8.31 -16.92 11.12
CA SER A 264 9.35 -17.47 12.01
C SER A 264 10.76 -16.96 11.69
N SER A 265 10.95 -16.26 10.57
CA SER A 265 12.26 -15.75 10.19
C SER A 265 12.77 -14.72 11.20
N THR A 266 13.94 -14.98 11.75
CA THR A 266 14.66 -14.06 12.66
C THR A 266 15.70 -13.22 11.94
N TYR A 267 15.87 -13.44 10.62
CA TYR A 267 16.90 -12.78 9.82
C TYR A 267 16.35 -11.59 9.06
N THR A 268 17.17 -10.54 9.03
CA THR A 268 16.88 -9.30 8.31
C THR A 268 17.98 -9.00 7.32
N SER A 269 17.72 -8.13 6.35
CA SER A 269 18.73 -7.66 5.37
C SER A 269 19.98 -7.06 6.04
N LYS A 270 19.90 -6.68 7.33
CA LYS A 270 21.03 -6.16 8.12
C LYS A 270 21.73 -7.23 8.97
N THR A 271 21.04 -8.30 9.36
CA THR A 271 21.56 -9.30 10.32
C THR A 271 21.97 -10.62 9.67
N ILE A 272 21.56 -10.86 8.44
CA ILE A 272 21.90 -12.06 7.67
C ILE A 272 23.40 -12.15 7.39
N ASN A 273 23.94 -13.37 7.41
CA ASN A 273 25.33 -13.65 7.04
C ASN A 273 25.39 -14.79 6.00
N ASN A 274 26.54 -14.95 5.34
CA ASN A 274 26.71 -15.91 4.25
C ASN A 274 26.63 -17.39 4.67
N SER A 275 26.61 -17.70 5.97
CA SER A 275 26.48 -19.07 6.47
C SER A 275 25.02 -19.52 6.59
N VAL A 276 24.09 -18.58 6.61
CA VAL A 276 22.66 -18.86 6.57
C VAL A 276 22.29 -19.08 5.10
N ILE A 277 21.59 -20.16 4.79
CA ILE A 277 21.16 -20.49 3.43
C ILE A 277 19.76 -21.10 3.47
N ASP A 278 19.03 -20.98 2.37
CA ASP A 278 17.67 -21.49 2.19
C ASP A 278 16.68 -20.97 3.24
N GLU A 279 16.80 -19.68 3.52
CA GLU A 279 15.96 -18.96 4.48
C GLU A 279 15.31 -17.73 3.84
N TRP A 280 14.11 -17.41 4.31
CA TRP A 280 13.46 -16.13 4.00
C TRP A 280 14.05 -15.04 4.88
N VAL A 281 14.34 -13.88 4.30
CA VAL A 281 14.97 -12.76 5.01
C VAL A 281 14.12 -11.51 4.85
N LEU A 282 13.76 -10.89 5.97
CA LEU A 282 13.00 -9.65 6.01
C LEU A 282 13.85 -8.49 5.49
N ILE A 283 13.33 -7.73 4.53
CA ILE A 283 14.00 -6.53 4.01
C ILE A 283 13.65 -5.34 4.92
N ILE A 284 14.67 -4.81 5.59
CA ILE A 284 14.58 -3.52 6.28
C ILE A 284 14.97 -2.44 5.27
N GLN A 285 14.02 -1.56 4.95
CA GLN A 285 14.20 -0.38 4.09
C GLN A 285 14.94 0.76 4.83
#